data_AF-A0A221IW08-F1
#
_entry.id   AF-A0A221IW08-F1
#
_cell.length_a   1.000
_cell.length_b   1.000
_cell.length_c   1.000
_cell.angle_alpha   90.00
_cell.angle_beta   90.00
_cell.angle_gamma   90.00
#
_symmetry.space_group_name_H-M   'P 1'
#
loop_
_entity.id
_entity.type
_entity.pdbx_description
1 polymer ?
#
loop_
_entity_poly.entity_id
_entity_poly.type
_entity_poly.pdbx_seq_one_letter_code
_entity_poly.pdbx_strand_id
1 'polypeptide(L)' 'TSTPAAFGKTLNKLIANGKLSKKNKNFLLDLMFNNKTGDTLIKDGVPKDYKVADKSG' A
#
# COMPACT_ATOMS: atom_id res chain seq x y z
N THR A 1 -10.37 -9.61 12.39
CA THR A 1 -11.12 -9.11 11.22
C THR A 1 -11.06 -7.58 11.19
N SER A 2 -11.46 -6.95 10.08
CA SER A 2 -11.52 -5.48 9.93
C SER A 2 -12.60 -5.11 8.91
N THR A 3 -12.86 -3.82 8.70
CA THR A 3 -13.74 -3.31 7.62
C THR A 3 -12.92 -2.60 6.54
N PRO A 4 -13.40 -2.55 5.27
CA PRO A 4 -12.71 -1.82 4.21
C PRO A 4 -12.46 -0.35 4.57
N ALA A 5 -13.45 0.32 5.17
CA ALA A 5 -13.34 1.72 5.58
C ALA A 5 -12.29 1.91 6.70
N ALA A 6 -12.22 1.01 7.68
CA ALA A 6 -11.24 1.09 8.75
C ALA A 6 -9.82 0.84 8.21
N PHE A 7 -9.65 -0.16 7.33
CA PHE A 7 -8.35 -0.47 6.74
C PHE A 7 -7.82 0.69 5.89
N GLY A 8 -8.65 1.23 4.99
CA GLY A 8 -8.27 2.38 4.15
C GLY A 8 -7.86 3.61 4.97
N LYS A 9 -8.59 3.92 6.05
CA LYS A 9 -8.23 5.02 6.96
C LYS A 9 -6.88 4.79 7.64
N THR A 10 -6.60 3.57 8.08
CA THR A 10 -5.32 3.22 8.72
C THR A 10 -4.17 3.29 7.73
N LEU A 11 -4.33 2.73 6.52
CA LEU A 11 -3.30 2.78 5.48
C LEU A 11 -2.98 4.24 5.11
N ASN A 12 -4.00 5.08 4.92
CA ASN A 12 -3.84 6.51 4.64
C ASN A 12 -3.06 7.25 5.75
N LYS A 13 -3.31 6.90 7.03
CA LYS A 13 -2.53 7.44 8.15
C LYS A 13 -1.06 6.97 8.09
N LEU A 14 -0.78 5.73 7.72
CA LEU A 14 0.60 5.24 7.64
C LEU A 14 1.39 5.91 6.51
N ILE A 15 0.76 6.15 5.36
CA ILE A 15 1.46 6.61 4.15
C ILE A 15 1.35 8.11 3.89
N ALA A 16 0.29 8.81 4.29
CA ALA A 16 0.10 10.22 3.91
C ALA A 16 0.00 11.16 5.11
N ASN A 17 -0.86 10.82 6.09
CA ASN A 17 -1.36 11.80 7.07
C ASN A 17 -0.98 11.49 8.53
N GLY A 18 -0.05 10.57 8.77
CA GLY A 18 0.36 10.15 10.11
C GLY A 18 1.76 10.59 10.50
N LYS A 19 2.18 10.11 11.67
CA LYS A 19 3.45 10.49 12.33
C LYS A 19 4.58 9.50 12.09
N LEU A 20 4.42 8.58 11.13
CA LEU A 20 5.48 7.62 10.81
C LEU A 20 6.71 8.37 10.29
N SER A 21 7.89 8.05 10.83
CA SER A 21 9.12 8.72 10.40
C SER A 21 9.32 8.52 8.90
N LYS A 22 9.95 9.50 8.23
CA LYS A 22 10.22 9.42 6.78
C LYS A 22 10.96 8.13 6.42
N LYS A 23 11.94 7.71 7.23
CA LYS A 23 12.68 6.46 7.04
C LYS A 23 11.75 5.24 7.05
N ASN A 24 10.88 5.13 8.06
CA ASN A 24 10.01 3.97 8.20
C ASN A 24 8.90 3.97 7.15
N LYS A 25 8.37 5.13 6.77
CA LYS A 25 7.41 5.26 5.67
C LYS A 25 8.03 4.81 4.34
N ASN A 26 9.24 5.25 4.04
CA ASN A 26 9.94 4.82 2.83
C ASN A 26 10.21 3.32 2.84
N PHE A 27 10.63 2.76 3.97
CA PHE A 27 10.83 1.32 4.12
C PHE A 27 9.53 0.54 3.92
N LEU A 28 8.41 0.98 4.51
CA LEU A 28 7.10 0.37 4.31
C LEU A 28 6.68 0.39 2.84
N LEU A 29 6.82 1.54 2.18
CA LEU A 29 6.48 1.68 0.77
C LEU A 29 7.35 0.79 -0.12
N ASP A 30 8.65 0.70 0.16
CA ASP A 30 9.57 -0.18 -0.58
C ASP A 30 9.14 -1.66 -0.49
N LEU A 31 8.76 -2.12 0.70
CA LEU A 31 8.23 -3.48 0.88
C LEU A 31 6.96 -3.71 0.05
N MET A 32 6.03 -2.74 0.06
CA MET A 32 4.76 -2.86 -0.66
C MET A 32 4.91 -2.75 -2.18
N PHE A 33 5.81 -1.90 -2.67
CA PHE A 33 6.11 -1.79 -4.10
C PHE A 33 6.77 -3.06 -4.65
N ASN A 34 7.61 -3.72 -3.83
CA ASN A 34 8.28 -4.96 -4.20
C ASN A 34 7.45 -6.23 -3.92
N ASN A 35 6.16 -6.09 -3.59
CA ASN A 35 5.25 -7.21 -3.39
C ASN A 35 5.13 -8.08 -4.65
N LYS A 36 5.26 -9.41 -4.49
CA LYS A 36 5.26 -10.41 -5.58
C LYS A 36 3.94 -11.16 -5.75
N THR A 37 2.98 -10.93 -4.86
CA THR A 37 1.72 -11.71 -4.83
C THR A 37 0.50 -10.91 -5.30
N GLY A 38 0.69 -9.68 -5.79
CA GLY A 38 -0.39 -8.76 -6.16
C GLY A 38 -0.58 -8.57 -7.67
N ASP A 39 0.22 -9.24 -8.51
CA ASP A 39 0.35 -8.90 -9.93
C ASP A 39 -0.95 -9.10 -10.73
N THR A 40 -1.79 -10.06 -10.36
CA THR A 40 -3.07 -10.37 -11.00
C THR A 40 -4.27 -9.69 -10.33
N LEU A 41 -4.04 -8.78 -9.37
CA LEU A 41 -5.08 -8.15 -8.56
C LEU A 41 -5.20 -6.64 -8.90
N ILE A 42 -5.14 -5.76 -7.90
CA ILE A 42 -5.24 -4.31 -8.08
C ILE A 42 -4.20 -3.80 -9.10
N LYS A 43 -3.02 -4.42 -9.15
CA LYS A 43 -1.94 -4.06 -10.07
C LYS A 43 -2.30 -4.29 -11.55
N ASP A 44 -3.17 -5.26 -11.84
CA ASP A 44 -3.61 -5.54 -13.22
C ASP A 44 -4.76 -4.61 -13.66
N GLY A 45 -5.48 -4.03 -12.70
CA GLY A 45 -6.60 -3.13 -12.95
C GLY A 45 -6.24 -1.67 -13.21
N VAL A 46 -4.95 -1.31 -13.23
CA VAL A 46 -4.48 0.08 -13.41
C VAL A 46 -3.60 0.24 -14.66
N PRO A 47 -3.47 1.48 -15.20
CA PRO A 47 -2.52 1.78 -16.28
C PRO A 47 -1.07 1.37 -15.93
N LYS A 48 -0.30 0.95 -16.95
CA LYS A 48 1.06 0.41 -16.74
C LYS A 48 2.08 1.43 -16.25
N ASP A 49 1.80 2.73 -16.40
CA ASP A 49 2.61 3.83 -15.88
C ASP A 49 2.36 4.12 -14.38
N TYR A 50 1.33 3.51 -13.78
CA TYR A 50 1.02 3.70 -12.37
C TYR A 50 1.87 2.79 -11.49
N LYS A 51 2.42 3.35 -10.41
CA LYS A 51 3.11 2.57 -9.38
C LYS A 51 2.12 2.11 -8.32
N VAL A 52 2.07 0.82 -8.05
CA VAL A 52 1.14 0.21 -7.09
C VAL A 52 1.92 -0.39 -5.92
N ALA A 53 1.69 0.14 -4.72
CA ALA A 53 2.11 -0.44 -3.45
C ALA A 53 0.93 -1.20 -2.86
N ASP A 54 1.01 -2.53 -2.77
CA ASP A 54 -0.09 -3.37 -2.32
C ASP A 54 0.34 -4.46 -1.33
N LYS A 55 -0.67 -5.11 -0.74
CA LYS A 55 -0.50 -6.37 -0.01
C LYS A 55 -1.75 -7.22 -0.22
N SER A 56 -1.57 -8.45 -0.68
CA SER A 56 -2.66 -9.43 -0.79
C SER A 56 -3.00 -10.05 0.56
N GLY A 57 -4.25 -10.46 0.72
CA GLY A 57 -4.76 -11.24 1.85
C GLY A 57 -5.28 -12.59 1.38
#